data_AF-G8T9A2-F1
#
_entry.id   AF-G8T9A2-F1
#
_cell.length_a   1.000
_cell.length_b   1.000
_cell.length_c   1.000
_cell.angle_alpha   90.00
_cell.angle_beta   90.00
_cell.angle_gamma   90.00
#
_symmetry.space_group_name_H-M   'P 1'
#
loop_
_entity.id
_entity.type
_entity.pdbx_description
1 polymer ?
#
loop_
_entity_poly.entity_id
_entity_poly.type
_entity_poly.pdbx_seq_one_letter_code
_entity_poly.pdbx_strand_id
1 'polypeptide(L)'
;MKKKIFHYLSILLACCLLQPASGQCVLGALSKELLDPNTTQEFKNFIKNNPEGMNAYGKYLVNPYLRKDVDVLTATADFMTNHPDYLRDFPGKFDDILENLKRAGARCNICPPGGNKGIPPMHQAISDLDWAWATFKDGNVDVHKLFTEMAASYQKADGGAYMISVLRTNALQDQNYVRSITSFEYQFLEDGRFEADLYRVVNGKNYLSEFKSFSRSSWEAFSSDTKKVNQFLAYFSSGDNFEYIANISKLSAEVNPATFVRTQFMKIFDAKARELLSARPTFFTKIKYGNQTIDIESVEELRNLCKNADFAESSLFNFVKPL
;
A
#
# COMPACT_ATOMS: atom_id res chain seq x y z
N MET A 1 -18.41 21.42 -42.72
CA MET A 1 -17.51 21.27 -41.55
C MET A 1 -17.25 22.55 -40.74
N LYS A 2 -17.38 23.77 -41.29
CA LYS A 2 -17.07 25.03 -40.56
C LYS A 2 -18.03 25.45 -39.43
N LYS A 3 -19.25 24.90 -39.35
CA LYS A 3 -20.25 25.30 -38.33
C LYS A 3 -20.12 24.62 -36.96
N LYS A 4 -19.42 23.47 -36.86
CA LYS A 4 -19.25 22.76 -35.57
C LYS A 4 -18.17 23.39 -34.67
N ILE A 5 -17.20 24.12 -35.24
CA ILE A 5 -16.10 24.75 -34.49
C ILE A 5 -16.59 25.97 -33.68
N PHE A 6 -17.60 26.69 -34.18
CA PHE A 6 -18.14 27.89 -33.51
C PHE A 6 -18.92 27.59 -32.22
N HIS A 7 -19.48 26.39 -32.07
CA HIS A 7 -20.18 25.99 -30.84
C HIS A 7 -19.20 25.63 -29.71
N TYR A 8 -18.01 25.13 -30.03
CA TYR A 8 -16.97 24.87 -29.04
C TYR A 8 -16.33 26.17 -28.52
N LEU A 9 -16.14 27.18 -29.38
CA LEU A 9 -15.59 28.48 -28.97
C LEU A 9 -16.53 29.29 -28.05
N SER A 10 -17.84 29.14 -28.20
CA SER A 10 -18.82 29.90 -27.41
C SER A 10 -19.00 29.35 -25.98
N ILE A 11 -18.81 28.04 -25.79
CA ILE A 11 -18.74 27.43 -24.45
C ILE A 11 -17.40 27.76 -23.78
N LEU A 12 -16.31 27.83 -24.56
CA LEU A 12 -14.97 28.23 -24.10
C LEU A 12 -14.89 29.70 -23.62
N LEU A 13 -15.67 30.61 -24.23
CA LEU A 13 -15.65 32.03 -23.84
C LEU A 13 -16.47 32.32 -22.57
N ALA A 14 -17.51 31.55 -22.28
CA ALA A 14 -18.39 31.79 -21.14
C ALA A 14 -17.77 31.34 -19.79
N CYS A 15 -16.88 30.35 -19.79
CA CYS A 15 -16.19 29.89 -18.58
C CYS A 15 -14.98 30.74 -18.16
N CYS A 16 -14.49 31.62 -19.04
CA CYS A 16 -13.25 32.38 -18.80
C CYS A 16 -13.42 33.63 -17.91
N LEU A 17 -14.64 34.03 -17.56
CA LEU A 17 -14.89 35.31 -16.88
C LEU A 17 -15.09 35.21 -15.35
N LEU A 18 -15.12 34.01 -14.75
CA LEU A 18 -15.50 33.87 -13.34
C LEU A 18 -14.79 32.73 -12.58
N GLN A 19 -13.49 32.44 -12.80
CA GLN A 19 -12.77 31.50 -11.93
C GLN A 19 -11.30 31.90 -11.66
N PRO A 20 -10.78 31.58 -10.46
CA PRO A 20 -9.43 31.93 -10.03
C PRO A 20 -8.37 31.34 -10.98
N ALA A 21 -7.17 31.94 -10.96
CA ALA A 21 -6.05 31.72 -11.89
C ALA A 21 -5.68 30.24 -12.17
N SER A 22 -6.07 29.28 -11.32
CA SER A 22 -5.89 27.85 -11.54
C SER A 22 -6.76 27.28 -12.69
N GLY A 23 -7.97 27.79 -12.93
CA GLY A 23 -8.89 27.29 -13.96
C GLY A 23 -8.44 27.57 -15.40
N GLN A 24 -7.78 28.71 -15.62
CA GLN A 24 -7.24 29.08 -16.94
C GLN A 24 -6.06 28.17 -17.35
N CYS A 25 -5.27 27.69 -16.39
CA CYS A 25 -4.17 26.76 -16.65
C CYS A 25 -4.66 25.37 -17.08
N VAL A 26 -5.75 24.88 -16.47
CA VAL A 26 -6.31 23.55 -16.79
C VAL A 26 -6.90 23.54 -18.20
N LEU A 27 -7.76 24.50 -18.55
CA LEU A 27 -8.40 24.55 -19.87
C LEU A 27 -7.39 24.77 -20.99
N GLY A 28 -6.35 25.57 -20.76
CA GLY A 28 -5.28 25.79 -21.73
C GLY A 28 -4.44 24.53 -21.98
N ALA A 29 -4.09 23.79 -20.94
CA ALA A 29 -3.37 22.52 -21.07
C ALA A 29 -4.22 21.45 -21.77
N LEU A 30 -5.47 21.29 -21.34
CA LEU A 30 -6.39 20.32 -21.91
C LEU A 30 -6.67 20.61 -23.40
N SER A 31 -6.89 21.88 -23.76
CA SER A 31 -7.11 22.27 -25.15
C SER A 31 -5.93 21.91 -26.04
N LYS A 32 -4.69 22.14 -25.57
CA LYS A 32 -3.48 21.75 -26.31
C LYS A 32 -3.42 20.24 -26.51
N GLU A 33 -3.75 19.45 -25.49
CA GLU A 33 -3.70 18.00 -25.57
C GLU A 33 -4.81 17.41 -26.46
N LEU A 34 -6.02 17.97 -26.43
CA LEU A 34 -7.11 17.53 -27.29
C LEU A 34 -6.84 17.82 -28.78
N LEU A 35 -6.12 18.91 -29.06
CA LEU A 35 -5.71 19.31 -30.41
C LEU A 35 -4.43 18.60 -30.90
N ASP A 36 -3.63 18.04 -29.99
CA ASP A 36 -2.41 17.31 -30.33
C ASP A 36 -2.77 16.04 -31.13
N PRO A 37 -2.22 15.84 -32.34
CA PRO A 37 -2.46 14.65 -33.14
C PRO A 37 -1.91 13.36 -32.51
N ASN A 38 -0.95 13.46 -31.57
CA ASN A 38 -0.35 12.31 -30.89
C ASN A 38 -1.12 11.88 -29.64
N THR A 39 -2.13 12.65 -29.21
CA THR A 39 -2.98 12.27 -28.08
C THR A 39 -3.95 11.16 -28.50
N THR A 40 -4.06 10.13 -27.67
CA THR A 40 -4.88 8.94 -27.96
C THR A 40 -6.36 9.30 -28.12
N GLN A 41 -7.05 8.59 -29.03
CA GLN A 41 -8.49 8.78 -29.24
C GLN A 41 -9.29 8.37 -28.00
N GLU A 42 -8.79 7.39 -27.25
CA GLU A 42 -9.36 6.93 -25.99
C GLU A 42 -9.44 8.06 -24.95
N PHE A 43 -8.35 8.79 -24.71
CA PHE A 43 -8.33 9.95 -23.82
C PHE A 43 -9.30 11.05 -24.29
N LYS A 44 -9.31 11.35 -25.60
CA LYS A 44 -10.22 12.37 -26.16
C LYS A 44 -11.68 11.99 -25.96
N ASN A 45 -12.02 10.71 -26.14
CA ASN A 45 -13.37 10.19 -25.93
C ASN A 45 -13.75 10.22 -24.44
N PHE A 46 -12.85 9.84 -23.55
CA PHE A 46 -13.06 9.87 -22.11
C PHE A 46 -13.41 11.28 -21.64
N ILE A 47 -12.58 12.29 -21.92
CA ILE A 47 -12.82 13.69 -21.53
C ILE A 47 -14.12 14.22 -22.09
N LYS A 48 -14.46 13.87 -23.34
CA LYS A 48 -15.69 14.34 -23.99
C LYS A 48 -16.96 13.78 -23.34
N ASN A 49 -16.92 12.52 -22.91
CA ASN A 49 -18.09 11.79 -22.46
C ASN A 49 -18.24 11.77 -20.93
N ASN A 50 -17.23 12.22 -20.18
CA ASN A 50 -17.20 12.16 -18.72
C ASN A 50 -16.92 13.56 -18.12
N PRO A 51 -17.96 14.28 -17.67
CA PRO A 51 -17.81 15.60 -17.05
C PRO A 51 -16.87 15.59 -15.83
N GLU A 52 -16.93 14.54 -15.00
CA GLU A 52 -16.03 14.36 -13.86
C GLU A 52 -14.60 14.03 -14.28
N GLY A 53 -14.42 13.54 -15.51
CA GLY A 53 -13.12 13.38 -16.15
C GLY A 53 -12.31 14.69 -16.24
N MET A 54 -12.97 15.86 -16.33
CA MET A 54 -12.27 17.15 -16.27
C MET A 54 -11.74 17.47 -14.87
N ASN A 55 -12.52 17.16 -13.84
CA ASN A 55 -12.10 17.36 -12.44
C ASN A 55 -10.93 16.45 -12.10
N ALA A 56 -11.02 15.16 -12.49
CA ALA A 56 -9.93 14.19 -12.38
C ALA A 56 -8.68 14.66 -13.13
N TYR A 57 -8.83 15.16 -14.37
CA TYR A 57 -7.71 15.71 -15.15
C TYR A 57 -7.00 16.85 -14.41
N GLY A 58 -7.77 17.75 -13.79
CA GLY A 58 -7.24 18.86 -13.00
C GLY A 58 -6.33 18.42 -11.85
N LYS A 59 -6.63 17.29 -11.19
CA LYS A 59 -5.82 16.75 -10.08
C LYS A 59 -4.40 16.35 -10.50
N TYR A 60 -4.20 16.07 -11.78
CA TYR A 60 -2.92 15.63 -12.33
C TYR A 60 -2.27 16.67 -13.25
N LEU A 61 -2.72 17.94 -13.24
CA LEU A 61 -2.25 18.96 -14.18
C LEU A 61 -0.73 19.04 -14.29
N VAL A 62 0.02 18.88 -13.20
CA VAL A 62 1.49 18.96 -13.20
C VAL A 62 2.19 17.64 -13.59
N ASN A 63 1.46 16.52 -13.69
CA ASN A 63 2.00 15.22 -14.08
C ASN A 63 1.46 14.80 -15.46
N PRO A 64 2.23 15.02 -16.55
CA PRO A 64 1.76 14.82 -17.91
C PRO A 64 1.44 13.36 -18.27
N TYR A 65 2.00 12.39 -17.54
CA TYR A 65 1.72 10.98 -17.74
C TYR A 65 0.40 10.59 -17.05
N LEU A 66 0.22 10.94 -15.78
CA LEU A 66 -1.01 10.60 -15.05
C LEU A 66 -2.24 11.30 -15.61
N ARG A 67 -2.12 12.57 -16.02
CA ARG A 67 -3.26 13.33 -16.59
C ARG A 67 -3.72 12.85 -17.96
N LYS A 68 -2.97 11.95 -18.60
CA LYS A 68 -3.31 11.35 -19.90
C LYS A 68 -3.67 9.86 -19.79
N ASP A 69 -3.52 9.27 -18.61
CA ASP A 69 -3.83 7.87 -18.37
C ASP A 69 -5.33 7.71 -18.08
N VAL A 70 -6.05 7.07 -18.99
CA VAL A 70 -7.50 6.95 -18.92
C VAL A 70 -7.96 6.13 -17.71
N ASP A 71 -7.22 5.10 -17.32
CA ASP A 71 -7.58 4.28 -16.16
C ASP A 71 -7.44 5.08 -14.86
N VAL A 72 -6.39 5.89 -14.76
CA VAL A 72 -6.16 6.77 -13.61
C VAL A 72 -7.26 7.81 -13.50
N LEU A 73 -7.59 8.46 -14.63
CA LEU A 73 -8.65 9.45 -14.67
C LEU A 73 -10.02 8.85 -14.34
N THR A 74 -10.30 7.65 -14.86
CA THR A 74 -11.54 6.91 -14.58
C THR A 74 -11.65 6.61 -13.10
N ALA A 75 -10.64 5.95 -12.50
CA ALA A 75 -10.66 5.62 -11.07
C ALA A 75 -10.81 6.86 -10.18
N THR A 76 -10.16 7.97 -10.55
CA THR A 76 -10.28 9.25 -9.84
C THR A 76 -11.69 9.82 -9.94
N ALA A 77 -12.26 9.85 -11.13
CA ALA A 77 -13.61 10.34 -11.37
C ALA A 77 -14.66 9.48 -10.63
N ASP A 78 -14.49 8.16 -10.66
CA ASP A 78 -15.36 7.21 -9.97
C ASP A 78 -15.33 7.44 -8.46
N PHE A 79 -14.14 7.53 -7.84
CA PHE A 79 -14.02 7.83 -6.40
C PHE A 79 -14.71 9.15 -6.04
N MET A 80 -14.50 10.20 -6.84
CA MET A 80 -15.12 11.51 -6.61
C MET A 80 -16.66 11.46 -6.73
N THR A 81 -17.17 10.66 -7.66
CA THR A 81 -18.61 10.49 -7.91
C THR A 81 -19.27 9.64 -6.85
N ASN A 82 -18.62 8.56 -6.42
CA ASN A 82 -19.14 7.60 -5.46
C ASN A 82 -19.11 8.14 -4.03
N HIS A 83 -18.15 9.02 -3.71
CA HIS A 83 -17.87 9.46 -2.34
C HIS A 83 -17.87 10.99 -2.19
N PRO A 84 -18.94 11.69 -2.60
CA PRO A 84 -19.04 13.15 -2.46
C PRO A 84 -19.09 13.59 -0.98
N ASP A 85 -19.57 12.72 -0.09
CA ASP A 85 -19.53 12.89 1.37
C ASP A 85 -18.08 13.00 1.87
N TYR A 86 -17.20 12.08 1.46
CA TYR A 86 -15.79 12.13 1.84
C TYR A 86 -15.11 13.42 1.40
N LEU A 87 -15.31 13.83 0.14
CA LEU A 87 -14.69 15.05 -0.40
C LEU A 87 -15.14 16.32 0.33
N ARG A 88 -16.41 16.36 0.75
CA ARG A 88 -16.98 17.48 1.50
C ARG A 88 -16.45 17.51 2.93
N ASP A 89 -16.44 16.36 3.60
CA ASP A 89 -16.15 16.26 5.03
C ASP A 89 -14.64 16.27 5.31
N PHE A 90 -13.82 15.91 4.31
CA PHE A 90 -12.35 15.89 4.37
C PHE A 90 -11.71 16.65 3.20
N PRO A 91 -11.92 17.98 3.10
CA PRO A 91 -11.46 18.77 1.96
C PRO A 91 -9.93 18.69 1.82
N GLY A 92 -9.47 18.41 0.59
CA GLY A 92 -8.05 18.32 0.25
C GLY A 92 -7.37 16.99 0.59
N LYS A 93 -7.91 16.17 1.50
CA LYS A 93 -7.25 14.91 1.90
C LYS A 93 -7.08 13.93 0.74
N PHE A 94 -8.08 13.82 -0.14
CA PHE A 94 -7.96 12.97 -1.32
C PHE A 94 -6.80 13.44 -2.22
N ASP A 95 -6.66 14.75 -2.41
CA ASP A 95 -5.59 15.32 -3.23
C ASP A 95 -4.21 15.05 -2.62
N ASP A 96 -4.10 15.17 -1.30
CA ASP A 96 -2.87 14.85 -0.56
C ASP A 96 -2.50 13.37 -0.68
N ILE A 97 -3.48 12.46 -0.60
CA ILE A 97 -3.27 11.02 -0.84
C ILE A 97 -2.73 10.81 -2.26
N LEU A 98 -3.37 11.40 -3.28
CA LEU A 98 -2.92 11.28 -4.67
C LEU A 98 -1.49 11.82 -4.85
N GLU A 99 -1.15 12.96 -4.23
CA GLU A 99 0.19 13.54 -4.24
C GLU A 99 1.23 12.63 -3.56
N ASN A 100 0.88 12.07 -2.42
CA ASN A 100 1.76 11.15 -1.70
C ASN A 100 1.95 9.83 -2.45
N LEU A 101 0.91 9.29 -3.09
CA LEU A 101 1.03 8.11 -3.97
C LEU A 101 1.95 8.39 -5.16
N LYS A 102 1.84 9.58 -5.77
CA LYS A 102 2.77 10.00 -6.84
C LYS A 102 4.21 10.03 -6.35
N ARG A 103 4.47 10.65 -5.20
CA ARG A 103 5.81 10.73 -4.58
C ARG A 103 6.36 9.37 -4.18
N ALA A 104 5.48 8.46 -3.76
CA ALA A 104 5.84 7.09 -3.43
C ALA A 104 6.17 6.25 -4.68
N GLY A 105 5.82 6.76 -5.87
CA GLY A 105 6.13 6.14 -7.15
C GLY A 105 5.02 5.25 -7.70
N ALA A 106 3.76 5.47 -7.29
CA ALA A 106 2.60 4.83 -7.91
C ALA A 106 2.58 5.12 -9.42
N ARG A 107 2.58 4.05 -10.22
CA ARG A 107 2.80 4.14 -11.66
C ARG A 107 1.50 4.35 -12.42
N CYS A 108 1.65 4.76 -13.67
CA CYS A 108 0.59 4.78 -14.67
C CYS A 108 0.98 3.86 -15.83
N ASN A 109 0.03 3.44 -16.64
CA ASN A 109 0.24 2.54 -17.77
C ASN A 109 1.15 3.15 -18.84
N ILE A 110 1.17 4.48 -18.92
CA ILE A 110 1.98 5.24 -19.89
C ILE A 110 3.25 5.86 -19.29
N CYS A 111 3.54 5.57 -18.01
CA CYS A 111 4.70 6.13 -17.31
C CYS A 111 5.98 5.43 -17.78
N PRO A 112 7.12 6.14 -17.90
CA PRO A 112 8.40 5.51 -18.22
C PRO A 112 8.71 4.38 -17.23
N PRO A 113 9.33 3.27 -17.68
CA PRO A 113 9.78 2.22 -16.78
C PRO A 113 10.84 2.81 -15.82
N GLY A 114 10.55 2.82 -14.52
CA GLY A 114 11.45 3.41 -13.52
C GLY A 114 10.88 3.70 -12.14
N GLY A 115 9.57 3.58 -11.92
CA GLY A 115 8.95 3.76 -10.59
C GLY A 115 9.28 2.64 -9.60
N ASN A 116 9.02 2.83 -8.31
CA ASN A 116 9.14 1.77 -7.31
C ASN A 116 8.25 0.56 -7.70
N LYS A 117 8.73 -0.68 -7.54
CA LYS A 117 8.00 -1.91 -7.93
C LYS A 117 7.00 -2.38 -6.87
N GLY A 118 6.83 -1.67 -5.75
CA GLY A 118 6.04 -2.13 -4.60
C GLY A 118 4.59 -1.67 -4.52
N ILE A 119 4.25 -0.57 -5.18
CA ILE A 119 2.94 0.07 -5.01
C ILE A 119 2.06 -0.32 -6.20
N PRO A 120 0.78 -0.64 -5.99
CA PRO A 120 -0.15 -0.80 -7.10
C PRO A 120 -0.10 0.40 -8.07
N PRO A 121 -0.36 0.19 -9.37
CA PRO A 121 -0.61 1.29 -10.28
C PRO A 121 -1.64 2.27 -9.70
N MET A 122 -1.50 3.56 -10.02
CA MET A 122 -2.31 4.63 -9.45
C MET A 122 -3.81 4.35 -9.59
N HIS A 123 -4.28 3.87 -10.75
CA HIS A 123 -5.69 3.53 -10.95
C HIS A 123 -6.17 2.43 -9.99
N GLN A 124 -5.34 1.41 -9.77
CA GLN A 124 -5.63 0.31 -8.86
C GLN A 124 -5.63 0.79 -7.41
N ALA A 125 -4.64 1.60 -7.01
CA ALA A 125 -4.59 2.19 -5.68
C ALA A 125 -5.83 3.05 -5.38
N ILE A 126 -6.32 3.81 -6.36
CA ILE A 126 -7.55 4.62 -6.21
C ILE A 126 -8.80 3.74 -6.15
N SER A 127 -8.89 2.71 -6.99
CA SER A 127 -10.00 1.74 -6.92
C SER A 127 -10.00 0.98 -5.58
N ASP A 128 -8.83 0.70 -5.02
CA ASP A 128 -8.68 0.09 -3.70
C ASP A 128 -9.15 1.04 -2.59
N LEU A 129 -8.86 2.35 -2.69
CA LEU A 129 -9.42 3.38 -1.81
C LEU A 129 -10.95 3.45 -1.89
N ASP A 130 -11.52 3.47 -3.11
CA ASP A 130 -12.97 3.47 -3.34
C ASP A 130 -13.63 2.26 -2.65
N TRP A 131 -13.09 1.06 -2.89
CA TRP A 131 -13.55 -0.16 -2.24
C TRP A 131 -13.46 -0.07 -0.70
N ALA A 132 -12.33 0.38 -0.16
CA ALA A 132 -12.12 0.46 1.28
C ALA A 132 -13.10 1.42 1.94
N TRP A 133 -13.30 2.59 1.34
CA TRP A 133 -14.24 3.57 1.83
C TRP A 133 -15.67 3.02 1.80
N ALA A 134 -16.11 2.49 0.65
CA ALA A 134 -17.44 1.91 0.50
C ALA A 134 -17.71 0.76 1.49
N THR A 135 -16.69 -0.04 1.81
CA THR A 135 -16.83 -1.23 2.66
C THR A 135 -16.80 -0.89 4.16
N PHE A 136 -15.99 0.08 4.57
CA PHE A 136 -15.65 0.27 5.98
C PHE A 136 -16.14 1.58 6.59
N LYS A 137 -16.60 2.55 5.81
CA LYS A 137 -16.97 3.89 6.32
C LYS A 137 -18.07 3.89 7.39
N ASP A 138 -19.05 2.99 7.28
CA ASP A 138 -20.22 2.95 8.16
C ASP A 138 -20.06 1.96 9.34
N GLY A 139 -18.91 1.30 9.45
CA GLY A 139 -18.60 0.37 10.54
C GLY A 139 -17.94 1.05 11.76
N ASN A 140 -17.63 0.26 12.80
CA ASN A 140 -16.75 0.66 13.92
C ASN A 140 -15.28 0.90 13.48
N VAL A 141 -15.04 1.20 12.20
CA VAL A 141 -13.82 0.94 11.45
C VAL A 141 -13.25 2.25 10.90
N ASP A 142 -12.12 2.72 11.43
CA ASP A 142 -11.53 4.04 11.11
C ASP A 142 -10.80 4.07 9.76
N VAL A 143 -11.47 3.72 8.66
CA VAL A 143 -10.98 3.98 7.29
C VAL A 143 -10.64 5.47 7.08
N HIS A 144 -11.33 6.35 7.80
CA HIS A 144 -11.02 7.78 7.90
C HIS A 144 -9.59 8.05 8.38
N LYS A 145 -9.13 7.33 9.41
CA LYS A 145 -7.82 7.57 10.01
C LYS A 145 -6.73 6.96 9.14
N LEU A 146 -6.95 5.79 8.57
CA LEU A 146 -6.10 5.25 7.50
C LEU A 146 -5.88 6.26 6.37
N PHE A 147 -6.96 6.86 5.85
CA PHE A 147 -6.85 7.84 4.75
C PHE A 147 -6.16 9.14 5.21
N THR A 148 -6.37 9.54 6.47
CA THR A 148 -5.66 10.67 7.08
C THR A 148 -4.16 10.43 7.12
N GLU A 149 -3.76 9.21 7.43
CA GLU A 149 -2.35 8.82 7.54
C GLU A 149 -1.71 8.73 6.16
N MET A 150 -2.42 8.17 5.17
CA MET A 150 -1.99 8.20 3.77
C MET A 150 -1.83 9.64 3.24
N ALA A 151 -2.65 10.58 3.70
CA ALA A 151 -2.53 12.00 3.36
C ALA A 151 -1.30 12.68 4.03
N ALA A 152 -0.74 12.11 5.10
CA ALA A 152 0.31 12.76 5.88
C ALA A 152 1.72 12.65 5.27
N SER A 153 2.05 11.54 4.58
CA SER A 153 3.35 11.41 3.89
C SER A 153 3.34 10.35 2.78
N TYR A 154 4.31 10.43 1.87
CA TYR A 154 4.46 9.46 0.78
C TYR A 154 4.74 8.04 1.28
N GLN A 155 5.50 7.87 2.37
CA GLN A 155 5.76 6.55 2.94
C GLN A 155 4.52 5.93 3.59
N LYS A 156 3.63 6.77 4.14
CA LYS A 156 2.35 6.32 4.69
C LYS A 156 1.38 5.97 3.57
N ALA A 157 1.31 6.77 2.50
CA ALA A 157 0.52 6.43 1.31
C ALA A 157 0.98 5.13 0.64
N ASP A 158 2.29 4.91 0.55
CA ASP A 158 2.89 3.70 0.00
C ASP A 158 2.38 2.43 0.69
N GLY A 159 2.57 2.33 2.01
CA GLY A 159 2.13 1.13 2.72
C GLY A 159 0.63 1.09 2.95
N GLY A 160 -0.06 2.24 3.04
CA GLY A 160 -1.53 2.29 3.05
C GLY A 160 -2.12 1.67 1.79
N ALA A 161 -1.61 2.05 0.62
CA ALA A 161 -2.03 1.45 -0.65
C ALA A 161 -1.71 -0.05 -0.71
N TYR A 162 -0.51 -0.46 -0.27
CA TYR A 162 -0.17 -1.88 -0.19
C TYR A 162 -1.15 -2.66 0.69
N MET A 163 -1.43 -2.14 1.89
CA MET A 163 -2.28 -2.79 2.86
C MET A 163 -3.73 -2.91 2.40
N ILE A 164 -4.30 -1.85 1.84
CA ILE A 164 -5.66 -1.89 1.27
C ILE A 164 -5.73 -2.90 0.11
N SER A 165 -4.70 -2.92 -0.76
CA SER A 165 -4.67 -3.87 -1.87
C SER A 165 -4.67 -5.32 -1.40
N VAL A 166 -3.90 -5.63 -0.35
CA VAL A 166 -3.89 -6.96 0.26
C VAL A 166 -5.23 -7.27 0.94
N LEU A 167 -5.80 -6.31 1.68
CA LEU A 167 -7.11 -6.47 2.30
C LEU A 167 -8.17 -6.83 1.27
N ARG A 168 -8.23 -6.08 0.16
CA ARG A 168 -9.17 -6.32 -0.93
C ARG A 168 -8.94 -7.69 -1.55
N THR A 169 -7.69 -8.02 -1.89
CA THR A 169 -7.34 -9.30 -2.52
C THR A 169 -7.78 -10.49 -1.67
N ASN A 170 -7.54 -10.44 -0.37
CA ASN A 170 -7.91 -11.55 0.51
C ASN A 170 -9.40 -11.57 0.88
N ALA A 171 -10.04 -10.41 1.04
CA ALA A 171 -11.49 -10.35 1.24
C ALA A 171 -12.27 -10.98 0.08
N LEU A 172 -11.74 -10.86 -1.15
CA LEU A 172 -12.30 -11.52 -2.34
C LEU A 172 -12.10 -13.05 -2.33
N GLN A 173 -11.11 -13.56 -1.59
CA GLN A 173 -10.76 -14.98 -1.55
C GLN A 173 -11.36 -15.71 -0.34
N ASP A 174 -11.59 -15.03 0.77
CA ASP A 174 -12.18 -15.57 2.00
C ASP A 174 -13.12 -14.55 2.64
N GLN A 175 -14.43 -14.86 2.64
CA GLN A 175 -15.46 -13.99 3.21
C GLN A 175 -15.34 -13.81 4.73
N ASN A 176 -14.57 -14.65 5.43
CA ASN A 176 -14.31 -14.51 6.87
C ASN A 176 -13.06 -13.67 7.17
N TYR A 177 -12.31 -13.25 6.14
CA TYR A 177 -10.99 -12.63 6.29
C TYR A 177 -11.02 -11.26 6.98
N VAL A 178 -12.17 -10.57 7.01
CA VAL A 178 -12.23 -9.17 7.46
C VAL A 178 -13.30 -8.95 8.54
N ARG A 179 -12.88 -8.40 9.69
CA ARG A 179 -13.81 -7.86 10.70
C ARG A 179 -13.52 -6.43 11.16
N SER A 180 -12.33 -5.85 10.96
CA SER A 180 -12.11 -4.41 11.18
C SER A 180 -10.74 -3.89 10.67
N ILE A 181 -10.69 -2.62 10.21
CA ILE A 181 -9.49 -1.76 10.18
C ILE A 181 -9.21 -1.18 11.59
N THR A 182 -10.14 -1.22 12.55
CA THR A 182 -9.96 -0.64 13.90
C THR A 182 -8.84 -1.29 14.71
N SER A 183 -8.52 -2.53 14.39
CA SER A 183 -7.41 -3.29 14.94
C SER A 183 -6.03 -2.83 14.47
N PHE A 184 -5.99 -2.04 13.38
CA PHE A 184 -4.82 -1.56 12.64
C PHE A 184 -3.98 -0.49 13.33
N GLU A 185 -4.50 0.12 14.39
CA GLU A 185 -4.17 1.52 14.69
C GLU A 185 -3.55 1.80 16.05
N TYR A 186 -3.26 0.81 16.89
CA TYR A 186 -2.77 1.07 18.24
C TYR A 186 -1.23 1.20 18.33
N GLN A 187 -0.64 2.06 17.49
CA GLN A 187 0.61 2.84 17.69
C GLN A 187 1.20 3.25 16.32
N PHE A 188 0.92 4.48 15.86
CA PHE A 188 1.61 5.04 14.70
C PHE A 188 3.08 5.31 15.06
N LEU A 189 3.95 4.38 14.67
CA LEU A 189 5.38 4.38 14.94
C LEU A 189 6.06 5.62 14.30
N GLU A 190 6.86 6.32 15.12
CA GLU A 190 7.45 7.64 14.88
C GLU A 190 8.37 7.79 13.65
N ASP A 191 8.64 6.74 12.88
CA ASP A 191 9.76 6.74 11.91
C ASP A 191 9.33 6.66 10.44
N GLY A 192 8.07 6.99 10.12
CA GLY A 192 7.67 7.30 8.74
C GLY A 192 7.77 6.12 7.77
N ARG A 193 7.49 4.90 8.23
CA ARG A 193 7.11 3.78 7.35
C ARG A 193 5.79 3.25 7.85
N PHE A 194 4.92 2.89 6.92
CA PHE A 194 3.65 2.30 7.29
C PHE A 194 3.88 0.86 7.73
N GLU A 195 3.77 0.70 9.04
CA GLU A 195 3.88 -0.53 9.82
C GLU A 195 2.55 -0.59 10.54
N ALA A 196 1.72 -1.58 10.22
CA ALA A 196 0.36 -1.54 10.70
C ALA A 196 -0.23 -2.92 10.90
N ASP A 197 -0.98 -3.02 11.98
CA ASP A 197 -1.24 -4.26 12.70
C ASP A 197 -2.68 -4.72 12.49
N LEU A 198 -2.95 -5.55 11.50
CA LEU A 198 -4.30 -6.05 11.27
C LEU A 198 -4.60 -7.28 12.14
N TYR A 199 -5.61 -7.21 13.01
CA TYR A 199 -6.15 -8.41 13.63
C TYR A 199 -7.13 -9.11 12.69
N ARG A 200 -6.89 -10.40 12.42
CA ARG A 200 -7.73 -11.22 11.53
C ARG A 200 -8.00 -12.60 12.13
N VAL A 201 -9.10 -13.23 11.71
CA VAL A 201 -9.47 -14.59 12.12
C VAL A 201 -9.26 -15.54 10.95
N VAL A 202 -8.35 -16.50 11.08
CA VAL A 202 -8.08 -17.52 10.05
C VAL A 202 -8.32 -18.89 10.67
N ASN A 203 -9.26 -19.66 10.11
CA ASN A 203 -9.64 -20.98 10.61
C ASN A 203 -9.93 -21.00 12.12
N GLY A 204 -10.65 -19.98 12.61
CA GLY A 204 -11.02 -19.85 14.03
C GLY A 204 -9.90 -19.41 14.97
N LYS A 205 -8.72 -19.05 14.45
CA LYS A 205 -7.60 -18.50 15.24
C LYS A 205 -7.39 -17.02 14.94
N ASN A 206 -7.12 -16.25 15.99
CA ASN A 206 -6.77 -14.83 15.86
C ASN A 206 -5.28 -14.69 15.47
N TYR A 207 -5.02 -13.79 14.53
CA TYR A 207 -3.69 -13.42 14.06
C TYR A 207 -3.54 -11.91 14.08
N LEU A 208 -2.42 -11.43 14.60
CA LEU A 208 -1.92 -10.07 14.41
C LEU A 208 -1.03 -10.04 13.15
N SER A 209 -1.42 -9.32 12.10
CA SER A 209 -0.67 -9.26 10.84
C SER A 209 -0.10 -7.88 10.61
N GLU A 210 1.22 -7.77 10.64
CA GLU A 210 1.91 -6.51 10.45
C GLU A 210 2.39 -6.33 9.01
N PHE A 211 1.85 -5.31 8.33
CA PHE A 211 2.18 -5.00 6.95
C PHE A 211 3.45 -4.15 6.88
N LYS A 212 4.45 -4.61 6.12
CA LYS A 212 5.73 -3.91 5.96
C LYS A 212 6.01 -3.63 4.48
N SER A 213 5.74 -2.39 4.05
CA SER A 213 6.09 -1.92 2.70
C SER A 213 7.52 -1.35 2.65
N PHE A 214 8.50 -2.18 2.98
CA PHE A 214 9.90 -1.77 3.17
C PHE A 214 10.76 -1.91 1.91
N SER A 215 11.74 -1.01 1.76
CA SER A 215 12.84 -1.22 0.80
C SER A 215 13.77 -2.34 1.27
N ARG A 216 14.65 -2.81 0.39
CA ARG A 216 15.71 -3.77 0.76
C ARG A 216 16.56 -3.29 1.95
N SER A 217 17.10 -2.07 1.88
CA SER A 217 17.93 -1.49 2.94
C SER A 217 17.21 -1.40 4.29
N SER A 218 15.89 -1.22 4.26
CA SER A 218 15.04 -1.20 5.43
C SER A 218 14.97 -2.55 6.14
N TRP A 219 14.90 -3.64 5.36
CA TRP A 219 14.94 -4.99 5.88
C TRP A 219 16.34 -5.39 6.35
N GLU A 220 17.39 -5.02 5.61
CA GLU A 220 18.79 -5.29 6.01
C GLU A 220 19.14 -4.67 7.37
N ALA A 221 18.58 -3.49 7.66
CA ALA A 221 18.74 -2.80 8.93
C ALA A 221 17.79 -3.29 10.04
N PHE A 222 16.82 -4.17 9.73
CA PHE A 222 15.78 -4.57 10.67
C PHE A 222 16.34 -5.15 11.97
N SER A 223 17.32 -6.05 11.87
CA SER A 223 17.92 -6.70 13.05
C SER A 223 18.79 -5.78 13.91
N SER A 224 19.19 -4.63 13.36
CA SER A 224 19.96 -3.60 14.08
C SER A 224 19.10 -2.46 14.62
N ASP A 225 17.84 -2.38 14.20
CA ASP A 225 16.92 -1.33 14.63
C ASP A 225 16.28 -1.73 15.97
N THR A 226 16.69 -1.07 17.05
CA THR A 226 16.25 -1.38 18.41
C THR A 226 14.73 -1.29 18.56
N LYS A 227 14.06 -0.34 17.90
CA LYS A 227 12.60 -0.20 17.99
C LYS A 227 11.92 -1.42 17.37
N LYS A 228 12.34 -1.82 16.16
CA LYS A 228 11.78 -2.98 15.44
C LYS A 228 12.07 -4.29 16.15
N VAL A 229 13.28 -4.46 16.69
CA VAL A 229 13.65 -5.66 17.46
C VAL A 229 12.82 -5.75 18.74
N ASN A 230 12.63 -4.64 19.46
CA ASN A 230 11.81 -4.64 20.68
C ASN A 230 10.34 -4.95 20.38
N GLN A 231 9.79 -4.41 19.29
CA GLN A 231 8.43 -4.73 18.84
C GLN A 231 8.31 -6.23 18.51
N PHE A 232 9.24 -6.79 17.74
CA PHE A 232 9.28 -8.21 17.44
C PHE A 232 9.31 -9.07 18.72
N LEU A 233 10.17 -8.72 19.69
CA LEU A 233 10.27 -9.44 20.96
C LEU A 233 8.97 -9.34 21.77
N ALA A 234 8.28 -8.19 21.74
CA ALA A 234 7.00 -8.02 22.40
C ALA A 234 5.92 -8.92 21.79
N TYR A 235 5.79 -8.95 20.47
CA TYR A 235 4.86 -9.86 19.77
C TYR A 235 5.21 -11.31 20.00
N PHE A 236 6.49 -11.66 19.89
CA PHE A 236 6.95 -13.02 20.17
C PHE A 236 6.57 -13.45 21.59
N SER A 237 6.82 -12.61 22.58
CA SER A 237 6.58 -12.91 24.01
C SER A 237 5.10 -12.90 24.39
N SER A 238 4.24 -12.20 23.65
CA SER A 238 2.79 -12.14 23.92
C SER A 238 2.11 -13.52 23.89
N GLY A 239 2.66 -14.47 23.11
CA GLY A 239 2.06 -15.78 22.89
C GLY A 239 1.02 -15.81 21.76
N ASP A 240 0.53 -14.65 21.32
CA ASP A 240 -0.40 -14.52 20.20
C ASP A 240 0.20 -15.03 18.89
N ASN A 241 -0.67 -15.43 17.95
CA ASN A 241 -0.20 -15.69 16.60
C ASN A 241 0.04 -14.33 15.93
N PHE A 242 1.26 -14.10 15.44
CA PHE A 242 1.59 -12.88 14.71
C PHE A 242 2.30 -13.22 13.39
N GLU A 243 2.15 -12.37 12.40
CA GLU A 243 2.77 -12.53 11.08
C GLU A 243 3.20 -11.17 10.50
N TYR A 244 4.41 -11.07 9.97
CA TYR A 244 4.86 -10.00 9.09
C TYR A 244 4.48 -10.33 7.64
N ILE A 245 3.82 -9.37 7.00
CA ILE A 245 3.46 -9.41 5.60
C ILE A 245 4.34 -8.43 4.84
N ALA A 246 5.29 -8.99 4.07
CA ALA A 246 6.29 -8.21 3.36
C ALA A 246 5.86 -7.92 1.92
N ASN A 247 6.00 -6.66 1.50
CA ASN A 247 5.82 -6.27 0.11
C ASN A 247 6.95 -6.83 -0.77
N ILE A 248 6.73 -8.01 -1.36
CA ILE A 248 7.77 -8.72 -2.11
C ILE A 248 8.14 -8.00 -3.40
N SER A 249 7.25 -7.19 -3.96
CA SER A 249 7.53 -6.48 -5.20
C SER A 249 8.62 -5.41 -5.01
N LYS A 250 8.79 -4.87 -3.78
CA LYS A 250 9.96 -4.06 -3.37
C LYS A 250 11.25 -4.85 -3.17
N LEU A 251 11.12 -6.16 -3.04
CA LEU A 251 12.21 -7.12 -2.89
C LEU A 251 12.47 -7.89 -4.20
N SER A 252 11.80 -7.53 -5.29
CA SER A 252 11.79 -8.28 -6.57
C SER A 252 13.15 -8.51 -7.25
N ALA A 253 14.24 -7.92 -6.73
CA ALA A 253 15.61 -8.25 -7.15
C ALA A 253 16.17 -9.52 -6.47
N GLU A 254 15.51 -10.06 -5.44
CA GLU A 254 15.95 -11.27 -4.74
C GLU A 254 15.55 -12.56 -5.46
N VAL A 255 16.42 -13.58 -5.37
CA VAL A 255 16.12 -14.95 -5.83
C VAL A 255 14.90 -15.54 -5.10
N ASN A 256 14.68 -15.13 -3.84
CA ASN A 256 13.45 -15.42 -3.08
C ASN A 256 13.23 -14.36 -1.95
N PRO A 257 12.26 -13.45 -2.09
CA PRO A 257 11.94 -12.43 -1.08
C PRO A 257 11.60 -12.98 0.31
N ALA A 258 10.92 -14.12 0.40
CA ALA A 258 10.58 -14.74 1.68
C ALA A 258 11.85 -15.19 2.41
N THR A 259 12.74 -15.91 1.70
CA THR A 259 14.05 -16.30 2.24
C THR A 259 14.87 -15.09 2.68
N PHE A 260 14.88 -14.00 1.90
CA PHE A 260 15.59 -12.77 2.27
C PHE A 260 15.10 -12.16 3.58
N VAL A 261 13.79 -12.01 3.77
CA VAL A 261 13.20 -11.45 5.00
C VAL A 261 13.49 -12.38 6.18
N ARG A 262 13.33 -13.69 6.01
CA ARG A 262 13.61 -14.68 7.06
C ARG A 262 15.09 -14.67 7.49
N THR A 263 16.02 -14.47 6.55
CA THR A 263 17.44 -14.24 6.88
C THR A 263 17.65 -13.01 7.78
N GLN A 264 16.85 -11.94 7.64
CA GLN A 264 16.94 -10.80 8.55
C GLN A 264 16.44 -11.15 9.96
N PHE A 265 15.39 -11.96 10.07
CA PHE A 265 14.93 -12.47 11.37
C PHE A 265 15.92 -13.46 11.98
N MET A 266 16.60 -14.30 11.19
CA MET A 266 17.65 -15.20 11.70
C MET A 266 18.73 -14.42 12.47
N LYS A 267 19.10 -13.22 12.02
CA LYS A 267 20.03 -12.34 12.75
C LYS A 267 19.48 -11.93 14.13
N ILE A 268 18.17 -11.72 14.25
CA ILE A 268 17.52 -11.44 15.53
C ILE A 268 17.54 -12.70 16.41
N PHE A 269 17.18 -13.87 15.85
CA PHE A 269 17.20 -15.13 16.60
C PHE A 269 18.60 -15.49 17.12
N ASP A 270 19.65 -15.26 16.33
CA ASP A 270 21.04 -15.45 16.77
C ASP A 270 21.44 -14.46 17.89
N ALA A 271 21.17 -13.17 17.68
CA ALA A 271 21.51 -12.12 18.63
C ALA A 271 20.72 -12.20 19.94
N LYS A 272 19.46 -12.64 19.87
CA LYS A 272 18.48 -12.64 20.98
C LYS A 272 18.10 -14.05 21.46
N ALA A 273 18.87 -15.07 21.09
CA ALA A 273 18.57 -16.48 21.37
C ALA A 273 18.17 -16.76 22.82
N ARG A 274 18.91 -16.20 23.80
CA ARG A 274 18.61 -16.38 25.23
C ARG A 274 17.27 -15.77 25.64
N GLU A 275 16.99 -14.55 25.17
CA GLU A 275 15.73 -13.83 25.45
C GLU A 275 14.54 -14.61 24.85
N LEU A 276 14.69 -15.08 23.61
CA LEU A 276 13.66 -15.82 22.89
C LEU A 276 13.34 -17.18 23.52
N LEU A 277 14.36 -17.99 23.83
CA LEU A 277 14.19 -19.28 24.50
C LEU A 277 13.54 -19.12 25.88
N SER A 278 13.87 -18.05 26.60
CA SER A 278 13.26 -17.75 27.91
C SER A 278 11.80 -17.32 27.77
N ALA A 279 11.47 -16.53 26.75
CA ALA A 279 10.13 -16.01 26.53
C ALA A 279 9.14 -17.12 26.14
N ARG A 280 9.54 -18.06 25.27
CA ARG A 280 8.68 -19.17 24.82
C ARG A 280 9.44 -20.48 24.68
N PRO A 281 9.80 -21.15 25.79
CA PRO A 281 10.59 -22.38 25.74
C PRO A 281 9.89 -23.49 24.93
N THR A 282 8.56 -23.58 25.00
CA THR A 282 7.77 -24.57 24.26
C THR A 282 7.61 -24.27 22.76
N PHE A 283 7.96 -23.06 22.30
CA PHE A 283 7.92 -22.74 20.87
C PHE A 283 9.02 -23.48 20.10
N PHE A 284 10.16 -23.73 20.75
CA PHE A 284 11.33 -24.32 20.13
C PHE A 284 11.41 -25.85 20.26
N THR A 285 10.42 -26.47 20.91
CA THR A 285 10.46 -27.91 21.22
C THR A 285 10.17 -28.82 20.03
N LYS A 286 9.69 -28.30 18.88
CA LYS A 286 9.43 -29.11 17.67
C LYS A 286 9.55 -28.25 16.41
N ILE A 287 10.75 -27.97 15.95
CA ILE A 287 10.95 -27.19 14.71
C ILE A 287 11.15 -28.15 13.55
N LYS A 288 10.27 -28.07 12.55
CA LYS A 288 10.45 -28.81 11.29
C LYS A 288 11.52 -28.13 10.44
N TYR A 289 12.47 -28.93 9.98
CA TYR A 289 13.54 -28.58 9.05
C TYR A 289 13.73 -29.70 8.04
N GLY A 290 13.37 -29.45 6.77
CA GLY A 290 13.27 -30.49 5.76
C GLY A 290 12.33 -31.62 6.20
N ASN A 291 12.83 -32.87 6.19
CA ASN A 291 12.10 -34.05 6.66
C ASN A 291 12.31 -34.37 8.15
N GLN A 292 13.00 -33.51 8.89
CA GLN A 292 13.36 -33.73 10.29
C GLN A 292 12.60 -32.77 11.21
N THR A 293 12.38 -33.21 12.44
CA THR A 293 11.95 -32.33 13.55
C THR A 293 13.13 -32.25 14.51
N ILE A 294 13.53 -31.02 14.83
CA ILE A 294 14.65 -30.73 15.73
C ILE A 294 14.07 -30.10 16.99
N ASP A 295 14.49 -30.62 18.12
CA ASP A 295 14.18 -30.08 19.43
C ASP A 295 15.35 -29.17 19.83
N ILE A 296 15.07 -27.93 20.21
CA ILE A 296 16.10 -27.00 20.66
C ILE A 296 16.02 -26.90 22.18
N GLU A 297 17.07 -27.32 22.85
CA GLU A 297 17.17 -27.36 24.31
C GLU A 297 18.13 -26.30 24.85
N SER A 298 18.95 -25.69 23.98
CA SER A 298 19.99 -24.73 24.37
C SER A 298 20.10 -23.51 23.46
N VAL A 299 20.71 -22.45 24.01
CA VAL A 299 21.05 -21.22 23.28
C VAL A 299 22.00 -21.53 22.12
N GLU A 300 23.01 -22.36 22.35
CA GLU A 300 23.98 -22.76 21.34
C GLU A 300 23.34 -23.54 20.17
N GLU A 301 22.36 -24.42 20.44
CA GLU A 301 21.61 -25.12 19.38
C GLU A 301 20.81 -24.15 18.51
N LEU A 302 20.09 -23.20 19.12
CA LEU A 302 19.35 -22.19 18.37
C LEU A 302 20.28 -21.35 17.48
N ARG A 303 21.44 -20.93 18.02
CA ARG A 303 22.44 -20.16 17.27
C ARG A 303 23.06 -20.96 16.15
N ASN A 304 23.36 -22.24 16.38
CA ASN A 304 23.92 -23.12 15.36
C ASN A 304 22.92 -23.36 14.22
N LEU A 305 21.63 -23.48 14.54
CA LEU A 305 20.57 -23.55 13.52
C LEU A 305 20.45 -22.24 12.72
N CYS A 306 20.58 -21.08 13.36
CA CYS A 306 20.57 -19.78 12.68
C CYS A 306 21.78 -19.55 11.76
N LYS A 307 22.84 -20.37 11.83
CA LYS A 307 24.00 -20.29 10.93
C LYS A 307 23.83 -21.12 9.65
N ASN A 308 22.85 -22.03 9.60
CA ASN A 308 22.54 -22.81 8.41
C ASN A 308 21.60 -22.03 7.50
N ALA A 309 22.07 -21.59 6.34
CA ALA A 309 21.31 -20.76 5.40
C ALA A 309 20.00 -21.44 4.92
N ASP A 310 19.98 -22.77 4.85
CA ASP A 310 18.80 -23.56 4.47
C ASP A 310 17.70 -23.53 5.55
N PHE A 311 18.01 -23.09 6.77
CA PHE A 311 17.08 -23.05 7.90
C PHE A 311 16.07 -21.90 7.80
N ALA A 312 16.30 -20.94 6.88
CA ALA A 312 15.33 -19.91 6.53
C ALA A 312 14.00 -20.49 6.00
N GLU A 313 13.93 -21.77 5.61
CA GLU A 313 12.70 -22.43 5.19
C GLU A 313 12.01 -23.27 6.29
N SER A 314 12.52 -23.20 7.54
CA SER A 314 11.93 -23.94 8.66
C SER A 314 10.60 -23.35 9.14
N SER A 315 9.80 -24.19 9.83
CA SER A 315 8.53 -23.76 10.45
C SER A 315 8.69 -22.65 11.51
N LEU A 316 9.92 -22.41 11.98
CA LEU A 316 10.25 -21.35 12.93
C LEU A 316 9.88 -19.97 12.39
N PHE A 317 9.93 -19.78 11.07
CA PHE A 317 9.71 -18.50 10.40
C PHE A 317 8.36 -18.39 9.69
N ASN A 318 7.37 -19.20 10.11
CA ASN A 318 6.00 -19.15 9.58
C ASN A 318 5.29 -17.80 9.85
N PHE A 319 5.88 -16.95 10.68
CA PHE A 319 5.43 -15.58 10.86
C PHE A 319 5.80 -14.65 9.70
N VAL A 320 6.53 -15.08 8.66
CA VAL A 320 6.76 -14.23 7.46
C VAL A 320 6.01 -14.81 6.28
N LYS A 321 5.06 -14.04 5.74
CA LYS A 321 4.34 -14.41 4.52
C LYS A 321 4.71 -13.49 3.36
N PRO A 322 5.15 -14.05 2.21
CA PRO A 322 5.17 -13.29 0.98
C PRO A 322 3.74 -13.04 0.52
N LEU A 323 3.53 -11.87 -0.08
CA LEU A 323 2.32 -11.52 -0.82
C LEU A 323 2.75 -10.97 -2.17
#